data_AF-A0A3C2A4J1-F1
#
_entry.id   AF-A0A3C2A4J1-F1
#
_cell.length_a   1.000
_cell.length_b   1.000
_cell.length_c   1.000
_cell.angle_alpha   90.00
_cell.angle_beta   90.00
_cell.angle_gamma   90.00
#
_symmetry.space_group_name_H-M   'P 1'
#
loop_
_entity.id
_entity.type
_entity.pdbx_description
1 polymer ?
#
loop_
_entity_poly.entity_id
_entity_poly.type
_entity_poly.pdbx_seq_one_letter_code
_entity_poly.pdbx_strand_id
1 'polypeptide(L)'
;MKQLRRSPWPWYYLVLALITLLDIIDHLTRDTDRFRNQSEQWILFSISSYLVMVVVIHWAQAFFNEKNRRLHELWAAVAIIIGALTHQLVTGPMLDQLIHGERTLRFLFNPATLVAGLVIYYIVYGVWYRVVGRRLKPRR
;
A
#
# COMPACT_ATOMS: atom_id res chain seq x y z
N MET A 1 -17.04 23.47 -16.91
CA MET A 1 -17.16 22.59 -15.72
C MET A 1 -15.82 21.88 -15.50
N LYS A 2 -15.08 22.19 -14.43
CA LYS A 2 -13.88 21.44 -14.05
C LYS A 2 -14.31 19.99 -13.83
N GLN A 3 -13.90 19.07 -14.70
CA GLN A 3 -13.95 17.64 -14.38
C GLN A 3 -13.29 17.49 -13.01
N LEU A 4 -14.08 17.18 -11.98
CA LEU A 4 -13.58 16.66 -10.72
C LEU A 4 -12.93 15.31 -11.05
N ARG A 5 -11.72 15.34 -11.61
CA ARG A 5 -10.75 14.25 -11.54
C ARG A 5 -10.46 14.11 -10.04
N ARG A 6 -11.36 13.42 -9.32
CA ARG A 6 -11.12 13.07 -7.93
C ARG A 6 -9.85 12.24 -7.93
N SER A 7 -8.87 12.73 -7.17
CA SER A 7 -7.58 12.09 -6.99
C SER A 7 -7.76 10.60 -6.68
N PRO A 8 -6.98 9.69 -7.28
CA PRO A 8 -7.04 8.25 -6.94
C PRO A 8 -6.48 7.94 -5.56
N TRP A 9 -5.74 8.87 -4.96
CA TRP A 9 -4.98 8.68 -3.71
C TRP A 9 -5.82 8.23 -2.51
N PRO A 10 -7.02 8.78 -2.23
CA PRO A 10 -7.83 8.32 -1.10
C PRO A 10 -8.21 6.84 -1.20
N TRP A 11 -8.47 6.33 -2.41
CA TRP A 11 -8.80 4.92 -2.62
C TRP A 11 -7.59 4.02 -2.44
N TYR A 12 -6.42 4.49 -2.85
CA TYR A 12 -5.18 3.79 -2.60
C TYR A 12 -4.95 3.64 -1.09
N TYR A 13 -5.07 4.72 -0.31
CA TYR A 13 -4.90 4.66 1.15
C TYR A 13 -5.95 3.78 1.81
N LEU A 14 -7.19 3.80 1.31
CA LEU A 14 -8.23 2.90 1.80
C LEU A 14 -7.86 1.43 1.54
N VAL A 15 -7.45 1.08 0.32
CA VAL A 15 -7.03 -0.29 -0.01
C VAL A 15 -5.83 -0.71 0.84
N LEU A 16 -4.84 0.17 0.98
CA LEU A 16 -3.64 -0.07 1.78
C LEU A 16 -4.02 -0.33 3.25
N ALA A 17 -4.89 0.52 3.83
CA ALA A 17 -5.36 0.37 5.20
C ALA A 17 -6.16 -0.92 5.40
N LEU A 18 -7.01 -1.28 4.43
CA LEU A 18 -7.76 -2.54 4.47
C LEU A 18 -6.83 -3.76 4.40
N ILE A 19 -5.81 -3.73 3.55
CA ILE A 19 -4.80 -4.81 3.46
C ILE A 19 -4.03 -4.91 4.77
N THR A 20 -3.56 -3.79 5.33
CA THR A 20 -2.89 -3.77 6.63
C THR A 20 -3.78 -4.30 7.76
N LEU A 21 -5.07 -3.96 7.77
CA LEU A 21 -6.00 -4.47 8.77
C LEU A 21 -6.22 -5.98 8.63
N LEU A 22 -6.36 -6.48 7.39
CA LEU A 22 -6.48 -7.91 7.12
C LEU A 22 -5.23 -8.67 7.54
N ASP A 23 -4.05 -8.11 7.30
CA ASP A 23 -2.76 -8.67 7.71
C ASP A 23 -2.64 -8.77 9.24
N ILE A 24 -3.01 -7.70 9.96
CA ILE A 24 -3.10 -7.72 11.43
C ILE A 24 -4.05 -8.83 11.90
N ILE A 25 -5.24 -8.94 11.31
CA ILE A 25 -6.22 -9.97 11.70
C ILE A 25 -5.69 -11.37 11.42
N ASP A 26 -5.11 -11.63 10.25
CA ASP A 26 -4.53 -12.92 9.89
C ASP A 26 -3.40 -13.30 10.87
N HIS A 27 -2.54 -12.36 11.23
CA HIS A 27 -1.47 -12.60 12.19
C HIS A 27 -1.96 -12.80 13.63
N LEU A 28 -3.01 -12.09 14.05
CA LEU A 28 -3.60 -12.28 15.38
C LEU A 28 -4.44 -13.57 15.50
N THR A 29 -4.93 -14.10 14.38
CA THR A 29 -5.78 -15.31 14.35
C THR A 29 -5.00 -16.59 14.05
N ARG A 30 -3.77 -16.50 13.52
CA ARG A 30 -2.89 -17.66 13.35
C ARG A 30 -2.33 -18.11 14.70
N ASP A 31 -2.67 -19.34 15.09
CA ASP A 31 -2.27 -20.02 16.35
C ASP A 31 -0.77 -20.34 16.48
N THR A 32 0.11 -19.74 15.67
CA THR A 32 1.56 -19.89 15.85
C THR A 32 2.07 -18.93 16.94
N ASP A 33 2.52 -19.51 18.06
CA ASP A 33 2.83 -18.90 19.37
C ASP A 33 3.58 -17.56 19.42
N ARG A 34 4.29 -17.13 18.37
CA ARG A 34 5.02 -15.84 18.39
C ARG A 34 4.11 -14.63 18.23
N PHE A 35 3.07 -14.74 17.41
CA PHE A 35 2.21 -13.60 17.05
C PHE A 35 1.20 -13.28 18.14
N ARG A 36 0.62 -14.32 18.76
CA ARG A 36 -0.37 -14.18 19.83
C ARG A 36 0.21 -13.57 21.11
N ASN A 37 1.47 -13.90 21.42
CA ASN A 37 2.16 -13.42 22.63
C ASN A 37 2.80 -12.03 22.46
N GLN A 38 2.85 -11.49 21.23
CA GLN A 38 3.43 -10.18 20.91
C GLN A 38 2.48 -9.34 20.04
N SER A 39 1.18 -9.43 20.28
CA SER A 39 0.13 -8.76 19.49
C SER A 39 0.33 -7.24 19.39
N GLU A 40 0.77 -6.59 20.47
CA GLU A 40 1.06 -5.16 20.51
C GLU A 40 2.22 -4.78 19.57
N GLN A 41 3.27 -5.59 19.53
CA GLN A 41 4.44 -5.38 18.67
C GLN A 41 4.06 -5.55 17.19
N TRP A 42 3.18 -6.51 16.87
CA TRP A 42 2.66 -6.70 15.52
C TRP A 42 1.77 -5.56 15.04
N ILE A 43 0.90 -5.03 15.91
CA ILE A 43 0.10 -3.85 15.61
C ILE A 43 1.01 -2.64 15.34
N LEU A 44 2.01 -2.43 16.20
CA LEU A 44 2.98 -1.35 16.04
C LEU A 44 3.76 -1.49 14.72
N PHE A 45 4.27 -2.70 14.44
CA PHE A 45 4.98 -3.02 13.20
C PHE A 45 4.12 -2.71 11.97
N SER A 46 2.86 -3.13 11.98
CA SER A 46 1.93 -2.95 10.86
C SER A 46 1.61 -1.47 10.60
N ILE A 47 1.38 -0.69 11.67
CA ILE A 47 1.15 0.76 11.58
C ILE A 47 2.40 1.48 11.08
N SER A 48 3.57 1.18 11.65
CA SER A 48 4.85 1.77 11.22
C SER A 48 5.14 1.45 9.75
N SER A 49 4.92 0.20 9.33
CA SER A 49 5.09 -0.25 7.96
C SER A 49 4.16 0.48 6.99
N TYR A 50 2.89 0.63 7.35
CA TYR A 50 1.92 1.43 6.58
C TYR A 50 2.38 2.87 6.41
N LEU A 51 2.78 3.54 7.50
CA LEU A 51 3.21 4.94 7.46
C LEU A 51 4.44 5.15 6.59
N VAL A 52 5.45 4.27 6.73
CA VAL A 52 6.66 4.33 5.91
C VAL A 52 6.33 4.12 4.44
N MET A 53 5.47 3.16 4.10
CA MET A 53 5.05 2.92 2.73
C MET A 53 4.32 4.14 2.14
N VAL A 54 3.43 4.78 2.90
CA VAL A 54 2.77 6.02 2.49
C VAL A 54 3.78 7.14 2.22
N VAL A 55 4.78 7.32 3.10
CA VAL A 55 5.83 8.35 2.92
C VAL A 55 6.64 8.09 1.66
N VAL A 56 7.13 6.86 1.45
CA VAL A 56 7.94 6.48 0.28
C VAL A 56 7.16 6.70 -1.01
N ILE A 57 5.87 6.37 -1.04
CA ILE A 57 5.03 6.53 -2.22
C ILE A 57 4.84 8.01 -2.56
N HIS A 58 4.56 8.86 -1.58
CA HIS A 58 4.46 10.30 -1.82
C HIS A 58 5.79 10.90 -2.28
N TRP A 59 6.90 10.44 -1.71
CA TRP A 59 8.22 10.91 -2.10
C TRP A 59 8.56 10.51 -3.54
N ALA A 60 8.34 9.23 -3.89
CA ALA A 60 8.50 8.74 -5.25
C ALA A 60 7.57 9.48 -6.23
N GLN A 61 6.31 9.70 -5.85
CA GLN A 61 5.38 10.46 -6.68
C GLN A 61 5.82 11.91 -6.87
N ALA A 62 6.26 12.60 -5.81
CA ALA A 62 6.75 13.97 -5.87
C ALA A 62 7.92 14.09 -6.86
N PHE A 63 8.81 13.11 -6.86
CA PHE A 63 9.92 13.02 -7.82
C PHE A 63 9.44 12.91 -9.28
N PHE A 64 8.37 12.15 -9.55
CA PHE A 64 7.85 11.95 -10.90
C PHE A 64 6.86 13.03 -11.37
N ASN A 65 6.31 13.85 -10.48
CA ASN A 65 5.20 14.76 -10.77
C ASN A 65 5.62 15.99 -11.61
N GLU A 66 6.91 16.27 -11.76
CA GLU A 66 7.37 17.52 -12.38
C GLU A 66 7.26 17.57 -13.91
N LYS A 67 7.13 16.45 -14.63
CA LYS A 67 7.34 16.48 -16.10
C LYS A 67 6.26 15.95 -17.02
N ASN A 68 5.24 15.19 -16.59
CA ASN A 68 4.22 14.71 -17.55
C ASN A 68 2.87 14.26 -16.97
N ARG A 69 1.83 15.09 -17.17
CA ARG A 69 0.45 14.82 -16.74
C ARG A 69 -0.21 13.62 -17.45
N ARG A 70 0.26 13.25 -18.66
CA ARG A 70 -0.21 12.04 -19.38
C ARG A 70 0.26 10.74 -18.73
N LEU A 71 1.41 10.76 -18.07
CA LEU A 71 2.00 9.59 -17.43
C LEU A 71 1.70 9.52 -15.93
N HIS A 72 0.88 10.43 -15.39
CA HIS A 72 0.59 10.52 -13.96
C HIS A 72 0.05 9.20 -13.37
N GLU A 73 -0.75 8.44 -14.13
CA GLU A 73 -1.26 7.13 -13.69
C GLU A 73 -0.17 6.05 -13.71
N LEU A 74 0.71 6.07 -14.71
CA LEU A 74 1.87 5.18 -14.78
C LEU A 74 2.83 5.45 -13.62
N TRP A 75 3.13 6.72 -13.35
CA TRP A 75 4.02 7.12 -12.25
C TRP A 75 3.43 6.83 -10.88
N ALA A 76 2.10 6.89 -10.74
CA ALA A 76 1.43 6.43 -9.52
C ALA A 76 1.65 4.92 -9.31
N ALA A 77 1.50 4.10 -10.35
CA ALA A 77 1.79 2.66 -10.26
C ALA A 77 3.26 2.39 -9.93
N VAL A 78 4.19 3.11 -10.56
CA VAL A 78 5.64 3.01 -10.26
C VAL A 78 5.93 3.40 -8.81
N ALA A 79 5.34 4.48 -8.31
CA ALA A 79 5.51 4.91 -6.92
C ALA A 79 5.00 3.86 -5.93
N ILE A 80 3.85 3.24 -6.21
CA ILE A 80 3.30 2.13 -5.41
C ILE A 80 4.26 0.94 -5.39
N ILE A 81 4.82 0.57 -6.55
CA ILE A 81 5.80 -0.51 -6.66
C ILE A 81 7.05 -0.20 -5.83
N ILE A 82 7.57 1.03 -5.93
CA ILE A 82 8.73 1.47 -5.14
C ILE A 82 8.43 1.38 -3.65
N GLY A 83 7.25 1.85 -3.21
CA GLY A 83 6.81 1.75 -1.82
C GLY A 83 6.77 0.31 -1.30
N ALA A 84 6.15 -0.60 -2.06
CA ALA A 84 6.05 -2.00 -1.69
C ALA A 84 7.42 -2.71 -1.67
N LEU A 85 8.28 -2.44 -2.67
CA LEU A 85 9.64 -2.99 -2.71
C LEU A 85 10.49 -2.46 -1.54
N THR A 86 10.41 -1.17 -1.25
CA THR A 86 11.14 -0.55 -0.13
C THR A 86 10.67 -1.15 1.19
N HIS A 87 9.36 -1.40 1.33
CA HIS A 87 8.84 -2.07 2.50
C HIS A 87 9.35 -3.50 2.63
N GLN A 88 9.19 -4.35 1.62
CA GLN A 88 9.61 -5.76 1.72
C GLN A 88 11.13 -5.94 1.82
N LEU A 89 11.92 -5.09 1.15
CA LEU A 89 13.37 -5.25 1.03
C LEU A 89 14.17 -4.41 2.01
N VAL A 90 13.58 -3.43 2.70
CA VAL A 90 14.34 -2.52 3.56
C VAL A 90 13.60 -2.25 4.85
N THR A 91 12.45 -1.57 4.78
CA THR A 91 11.85 -1.01 5.99
C THR A 91 11.14 -2.06 6.83
N GLY A 92 10.56 -3.10 6.22
CA GLY A 92 10.01 -4.26 6.92
C GLY A 92 11.09 -4.98 7.75
N PRO A 93 12.18 -5.46 7.14
CA PRO A 93 13.29 -6.08 7.88
C PRO A 93 13.88 -5.16 8.96
N MET A 94 14.06 -3.87 8.69
CA MET A 94 14.54 -2.91 9.69
C MET A 94 13.58 -2.73 10.87
N LEU A 95 12.28 -2.64 10.60
CA LEU A 95 11.26 -2.55 11.63
C LEU A 95 11.16 -3.85 12.44
N ASP A 96 11.34 -5.00 11.79
CA ASP A 96 11.33 -6.30 12.44
C ASP A 96 12.50 -6.42 13.43
N GLN A 97 13.70 -6.00 13.00
CA GLN A 97 14.85 -5.89 13.89
C GLN A 97 14.63 -4.88 15.03
N LEU A 98 14.04 -3.72 14.76
CA LEU A 98 13.86 -2.66 15.75
C LEU A 98 12.81 -3.01 16.81
N ILE A 99 11.71 -3.65 16.39
CA ILE A 99 10.54 -3.91 17.24
C ILE A 99 10.67 -5.27 17.92
N HIS A 100 11.09 -6.31 17.21
CA HIS A 100 11.17 -7.69 17.72
C HIS A 100 12.60 -8.08 18.17
N GLY A 101 13.61 -7.26 17.91
CA GLY A 101 14.98 -7.47 18.39
C GLY A 101 15.72 -8.60 17.68
N GLU A 102 15.32 -8.98 16.47
CA GLU A 102 16.00 -10.04 15.70
C GLU A 102 17.46 -9.65 15.41
N ARG A 103 18.40 -10.58 15.63
CA ARG A 103 19.85 -10.34 15.40
C ARG A 103 20.23 -10.35 13.93
N THR A 104 19.34 -10.80 13.04
CA THR A 104 19.61 -10.99 11.61
C THR A 104 18.49 -10.40 10.77
N LEU A 105 18.82 -9.51 9.84
CA LEU A 105 17.87 -9.00 8.85
C LEU A 105 17.49 -10.12 7.88
N ARG A 106 16.21 -10.50 7.86
CA ARG A 106 15.66 -11.47 6.90
C ARG A 106 14.87 -10.72 5.84
N PHE A 107 15.35 -10.81 4.60
CA PHE A 107 14.69 -10.22 3.44
C PHE A 107 13.82 -11.29 2.76
N LEU A 108 12.51 -11.26 3.00
CA LEU A 108 11.55 -12.17 2.37
C LEU A 108 10.72 -11.39 1.34
N PHE A 109 11.12 -11.46 0.08
CA PHE A 109 10.37 -10.88 -1.04
C PHE A 109 9.52 -11.96 -1.71
N ASN A 110 8.20 -11.81 -1.69
CA ASN A 110 7.29 -12.67 -2.46
C ASN A 110 6.68 -11.87 -3.62
N PRO A 111 7.15 -12.07 -4.87
CA PRO A 111 6.62 -11.35 -6.03
C PRO A 111 5.13 -11.60 -6.27
N ALA A 112 4.59 -12.75 -5.85
CA ALA A 112 3.16 -13.05 -6.00
C ALA A 112 2.29 -12.09 -5.17
N THR A 113 2.74 -11.71 -3.98
CA THR A 113 2.03 -10.76 -3.10
C THR A 113 1.98 -9.35 -3.71
N LEU A 114 3.09 -8.91 -4.31
CA LEU A 114 3.16 -7.63 -5.02
C LEU A 114 2.19 -7.60 -6.22
N VAL A 115 2.20 -8.66 -7.04
CA VAL A 115 1.33 -8.78 -8.20
C VAL A 115 -0.15 -8.80 -7.77
N ALA A 116 -0.50 -9.55 -6.72
CA ALA A 116 -1.86 -9.59 -6.18
C ALA A 116 -2.33 -8.20 -5.70
N GLY A 117 -1.47 -7.46 -4.97
CA GLY A 117 -1.77 -6.11 -4.53
C GLY A 117 -2.02 -5.12 -5.67
N LEU A 118 -1.20 -5.18 -6.74
CA LEU A 118 -1.39 -4.35 -7.94
C LEU A 118 -2.69 -4.70 -8.67
N VAL A 119 -3.01 -5.99 -8.80
CA VAL A 119 -4.27 -6.45 -9.41
C VAL A 119 -5.47 -5.93 -8.63
N ILE A 120 -5.45 -6.05 -7.30
CA ILE A 120 -6.52 -5.51 -6.44
C ILE A 120 -6.65 -4.00 -6.62
N TYR A 121 -5.54 -3.26 -6.62
CA TYR A 121 -5.54 -1.82 -6.85
C TYR A 121 -6.23 -1.43 -8.17
N TYR A 122 -5.87 -2.09 -9.28
CA TYR A 122 -6.46 -1.80 -10.59
C TYR A 122 -7.94 -2.20 -10.66
N ILE A 123 -8.35 -3.28 -10.02
CA ILE A 123 -9.76 -3.68 -9.92
C ILE A 123 -10.55 -2.61 -9.16
N VAL A 124 -10.09 -2.22 -7.97
CA VAL A 124 -10.77 -1.19 -7.15
C VAL A 124 -10.86 0.14 -7.89
N TYR A 125 -9.76 0.57 -8.52
CA TYR A 125 -9.74 1.78 -9.33
C TYR A 125 -10.71 1.71 -10.52
N GLY A 126 -10.72 0.58 -11.25
CA GLY A 126 -11.61 0.36 -12.38
C GLY A 126 -13.09 0.33 -11.98
N VAL A 127 -13.42 -0.33 -10.87
CA VAL A 127 -14.77 -0.35 -10.29
C VAL A 127 -15.18 1.05 -9.88
N TRP A 128 -14.33 1.79 -9.16
CA TRP A 128 -14.60 3.17 -8.77
C TRP A 128 -14.86 4.06 -9.99
N TYR A 129 -14.00 4.00 -11.00
CA TYR A 129 -14.16 4.77 -12.23
C TYR A 129 -15.50 4.48 -12.91
N ARG A 130 -15.92 3.20 -12.96
CA ARG A 130 -17.22 2.82 -13.53
C ARG A 130 -18.39 3.27 -12.67
N VAL A 131 -18.32 3.16 -11.35
CA VAL A 131 -19.43 3.50 -10.44
C VAL A 131 -19.61 5.01 -10.32
N VAL A 132 -18.51 5.74 -10.09
CA VAL A 132 -18.54 7.19 -9.85
C VAL A 132 -18.46 7.96 -11.17
N GLY A 133 -17.68 7.49 -12.15
CA GLY A 133 -17.60 8.11 -13.46
C GLY A 133 -18.91 8.00 -14.27
N ARG A 134 -19.72 6.94 -14.06
CA ARG A 134 -21.06 6.85 -14.69
C ARG A 134 -22.07 7.85 -14.10
N ARG A 135 -21.96 8.21 -12.82
CA ARG A 135 -22.85 9.21 -12.19
C ARG A 135 -22.59 10.65 -12.65
N LEU A 136 -21.49 10.89 -13.37
CA LEU A 136 -21.10 12.20 -13.88
C LEU A 136 -21.31 12.36 -15.39
N LYS A 137 -21.83 11.34 -16.09
CA LYS A 137 -22.30 11.54 -17.47
C LYS A 137 -23.62 12.32 -17.39
N PRO A 138 -23.70 13.55 -17.94
CA PRO A 138 -24.98 14.21 -18.12
C PRO A 138 -25.83 13.28 -18.98
N ARG A 139 -27.06 12.99 -18.54
CA ARG A 139 -28.08 12.49 -19.46
C ARG A 139 -28.21 13.59 -20.52
N ARG A 140 -27.80 13.28 -21.75
CA ARG A 140 -28.18 14.08 -22.92
C ARG A 140 -29.68 13.96 -23.12
#